data_AF-A0A2V5LME3-F1
#
_entry.id   AF-A0A2V5LME3-F1
#
_cell.length_a   1.000
_cell.length_b   1.000
_cell.length_c   1.000
_cell.angle_alpha   90.00
_cell.angle_beta   90.00
_cell.angle_gamma   90.00
#
_symmetry.space_group_name_H-M   'P 1'
#
loop_
_entity.id
_entity.type
_entity.pdbx_description
1 polymer ?
#
loop_
_entity_poly.entity_id
_entity_poly.type
_entity_poly.pdbx_seq_one_letter_code
_entity_poly.pdbx_strand_id
1 'polypeptide(L)'
;MSIFGTELLEAILVVFLLAQTRIASFAGRVSFVLIAGILAAIATNVSYWNWYGFPSAYTASYMLIQIVGFFLVGVVAALVLPKRAP
;
A
#
# COMPACT_ATOMS: atom_id res chain seq x y z
N MET A 1 4.73 -11.65 14.30
CA MET A 1 4.43 -10.31 13.73
C MET A 1 2.93 -10.24 13.53
N SER A 2 2.24 -9.20 14.01
CA SER A 2 0.81 -9.01 13.72
C SER A 2 0.62 -8.55 12.27
N ILE A 3 -0.57 -8.76 11.69
CA ILE A 3 -0.95 -8.27 10.35
C ILE A 3 -0.69 -6.76 10.20
N PHE A 4 -0.98 -6.00 11.26
CA PHE A 4 -0.71 -4.57 11.31
C PHE A 4 0.78 -4.26 11.27
N GLY A 5 1.61 -5.04 11.98
CA GLY A 5 3.05 -4.84 11.99
C GLY A 5 3.69 -5.09 10.62
N THR A 6 3.17 -6.06 9.85
CA THR A 6 3.63 -6.31 8.47
C THR A 6 3.19 -5.19 7.53
N GLU A 7 1.93 -4.76 7.58
CA GLU A 7 1.44 -3.65 6.74
C GLU A 7 2.15 -2.33 7.05
N LEU A 8 2.44 -2.06 8.32
CA LEU A 8 3.20 -0.87 8.73
C LEU A 8 4.61 -0.89 8.15
N LEU A 9 5.29 -2.04 8.19
CA LEU A 9 6.63 -2.19 7.61
C LEU A 9 6.59 -2.00 6.10
N GLU A 10 5.63 -2.61 5.41
CA GLU A 10 5.43 -2.42 3.96
C GLU A 10 5.19 -0.96 3.61
N ALA A 11 4.33 -0.26 4.37
CA ALA A 11 4.07 1.16 4.19
C ALA A 11 5.34 2.01 4.34
N ILE A 12 6.17 1.75 5.35
CA ILE A 12 7.46 2.44 5.54
C ILE A 12 8.39 2.19 4.35
N LEU A 13 8.50 0.93 3.90
CA LEU A 13 9.33 0.58 2.75
C LEU A 13 8.86 1.28 1.47
N VAL A 14 7.54 1.32 1.23
CA VAL A 14 6.96 1.98 0.06
C VAL A 14 7.19 3.50 0.09
N VAL A 15 7.04 4.14 1.25
CA VAL A 15 7.34 5.58 1.40
C VAL A 15 8.84 5.86 1.22
N PHE A 16 9.70 4.96 1.70
CA PHE A 16 11.14 5.04 1.48
C PHE A 16 11.50 4.91 -0.01
N LEU A 17 10.86 4.00 -0.75
CA LEU A 17 11.01 3.90 -2.20
C LEU A 17 10.48 5.15 -2.91
N LEU A 18 9.31 5.66 -2.49
CA LEU A 18 8.75 6.88 -3.06
C LEU A 18 9.71 8.06 -2.91
N ALA A 19 10.35 8.21 -1.75
CA ALA A 19 11.33 9.27 -1.48
C ALA A 19 12.59 9.19 -2.37
N GLN A 20 12.91 8.01 -2.90
CA GLN A 20 13.99 7.82 -3.87
C GLN A 20 13.59 8.14 -5.32
N THR A 21 12.29 8.18 -5.62
CA THR A 21 11.80 8.53 -6.96
C THR A 21 11.86 10.03 -7.23
N ARG A 22 11.74 10.42 -8.51
CA ARG A 22 11.59 11.82 -8.93
C ARG A 22 10.12 12.24 -9.09
N ILE A 23 9.18 11.48 -8.51
CA ILE A 23 7.75 11.75 -8.64
C ILE A 23 7.39 13.01 -7.84
N ALA A 24 7.16 14.10 -8.57
CA ALA A 24 6.83 15.40 -7.98
C ALA A 24 5.32 15.68 -7.90
N SER A 25 4.51 15.02 -8.73
CA SER A 25 3.06 15.24 -8.75
C SER A 25 2.38 14.56 -7.56
N PHE A 26 1.40 15.25 -6.96
CA PHE A 26 0.61 14.71 -5.85
C PHE A 26 -0.06 13.40 -6.25
N ALA A 27 -0.76 13.40 -7.39
CA ALA A 27 -1.43 12.21 -7.91
C ALA A 27 -0.45 11.05 -8.17
N GLY A 28 0.76 11.34 -8.66
CA GLY A 28 1.79 10.33 -8.90
C GLY A 28 2.31 9.69 -7.60
N ARG A 29 2.46 10.49 -6.54
CA ARG A 29 2.88 9.99 -5.22
C ARG A 29 1.81 9.08 -4.62
N VAL A 30 0.54 9.50 -4.68
CA VAL A 30 -0.58 8.70 -4.17
C VAL A 30 -0.75 7.41 -4.98
N SER A 31 -0.70 7.48 -6.31
CA SER A 31 -0.85 6.30 -7.16
C SER A 31 0.29 5.29 -7.00
N PHE A 32 1.53 5.76 -6.81
CA PHE A 32 2.67 4.88 -6.52
C PHE A 32 2.44 4.05 -5.25
N VAL A 33 2.04 4.68 -4.15
CA VAL A 33 1.79 3.98 -2.88
C VAL A 33 0.57 3.07 -2.98
N LEU A 34 -0.49 3.51 -3.67
CA LEU A 34 -1.70 2.71 -3.90
C LEU A 34 -1.38 1.41 -4.67
N ILE A 35 -0.62 1.50 -5.75
CA ILE A 35 -0.23 0.32 -6.54
C ILE A 35 0.59 -0.65 -5.70
N ALA A 36 1.50 -0.14 -4.86
CA ALA A 36 2.25 -0.99 -3.94
C ALA A 36 1.34 -1.69 -2.92
N GLY A 37 0.31 -1.01 -2.40
CA GLY A 37 -0.70 -1.62 -1.55
C GLY A 37 -1.52 -2.71 -2.25
N ILE A 38 -1.85 -2.52 -3.53
CA ILE A 38 -2.52 -3.56 -4.34
C ILE A 38 -1.61 -4.78 -4.52
N LEU A 39 -0.32 -4.56 -4.80
CA LEU A 39 0.66 -5.66 -4.91
C LEU A 39 0.76 -6.45 -3.61
N ALA A 40 0.84 -5.76 -2.47
CA ALA A 40 0.87 -6.38 -1.14
C ALA A 40 -0.42 -7.18 -0.86
N ALA A 41 -1.58 -6.58 -1.14
CA ALA A 41 -2.88 -7.23 -0.94
C ALA A 41 -3.03 -8.49 -1.81
N ILE A 42 -2.58 -8.47 -3.06
CA ILE A 42 -2.59 -9.64 -3.94
C ILE A 42 -1.69 -10.75 -3.40
N ALA A 43 -0.44 -10.42 -3.04
CA ALA A 43 0.55 -11.40 -2.60
C ALA A 43 0.08 -12.20 -1.37
N THR A 44 -0.64 -11.55 -0.45
CA THR A 44 -1.14 -12.15 0.80
C THR A 44 -2.50 -12.82 0.62
N ASN A 45 -3.48 -12.08 0.12
CA ASN A 45 -4.88 -12.48 0.17
C ASN A 45 -5.29 -13.45 -0.95
N VAL A 46 -4.66 -13.37 -2.13
CA VAL A 46 -4.94 -14.33 -3.22
C VAL A 46 -4.46 -15.72 -2.83
N SER A 47 -3.32 -15.81 -2.14
CA SER A 47 -2.83 -17.07 -1.58
C SER A 47 -3.82 -17.63 -0.55
N TYR A 48 -4.36 -16.80 0.34
CA TYR A 48 -5.38 -17.21 1.32
C TYR A 48 -6.69 -17.70 0.68
N TRP A 49 -7.12 -17.06 -0.40
CA TRP A 49 -8.29 -17.51 -1.14
C TRP A 49 -8.04 -18.81 -1.89
N ASN A 50 -6.94 -18.90 -2.65
CA ASN A 50 -6.69 -20.01 -3.56
C ASN A 50 -6.23 -21.28 -2.85
N TRP A 51 -5.34 -21.17 -1.86
CA TRP A 51 -4.67 -22.34 -1.27
C TRP A 51 -5.23 -22.70 0.11
N TYR A 52 -5.73 -21.71 0.85
CA TYR A 52 -6.29 -21.92 2.18
C TYR A 52 -7.82 -21.92 2.19
N GLY A 53 -8.46 -21.70 1.03
CA GLY A 53 -9.91 -21.83 0.86
C GLY A 53 -10.74 -20.82 1.63
N PHE A 54 -10.18 -19.64 1.96
CA PHE A 54 -10.90 -18.62 2.71
C PHE A 54 -12.13 -18.11 1.94
N PRO A 55 -13.24 -17.76 2.62
CA PRO A 55 -14.44 -17.23 1.97
C PRO A 55 -14.12 -15.98 1.14
N SER A 56 -14.64 -15.93 -0.09
CA SER A 56 -14.36 -14.83 -1.03
C SER A 56 -14.75 -13.45 -0.47
N ALA A 57 -15.89 -13.36 0.21
CA ALA A 57 -16.34 -12.12 0.84
C ALA A 57 -15.39 -11.65 1.96
N TYR A 58 -14.83 -12.58 2.73
CA TYR A 58 -13.86 -12.28 3.78
C TYR A 58 -12.56 -11.77 3.15
N THR A 59 -12.01 -12.50 2.19
CA THR A 59 -10.76 -12.13 1.51
C THR A 59 -10.89 -10.77 0.80
N ALA A 60 -11.98 -10.55 0.07
CA ALA A 60 -12.22 -9.29 -0.63
C ALA A 60 -12.32 -8.09 0.35
N SER A 61 -12.95 -8.30 1.51
CA SER A 61 -13.05 -7.26 2.55
C SER A 61 -11.67 -6.90 3.12
N TYR A 62 -10.82 -7.90 3.40
CA TYR A 62 -9.46 -7.67 3.88
C TYR A 62 -8.58 -6.98 2.84
N MET A 63 -8.66 -7.40 1.57
CA MET A 63 -7.95 -6.72 0.48
C MET A 63 -8.39 -5.26 0.36
N LEU A 64 -9.68 -4.97 0.47
CA LEU A 64 -10.20 -3.62 0.40
C LEU A 64 -9.69 -2.75 1.55
N ILE A 65 -9.70 -3.27 2.78
CA ILE A 65 -9.16 -2.57 3.96
C ILE A 65 -7.67 -2.24 3.75
N GLN A 66 -6.87 -3.21 3.30
CA GLN A 66 -5.45 -3.02 3.04
C GLN A 66 -5.22 -1.95 1.95
N ILE A 67 -5.93 -2.04 0.83
CA ILE A 67 -5.84 -1.07 -0.28
C ILE A 67 -6.20 0.35 0.20
N VAL A 68 -7.27 0.49 0.98
CA VAL A 68 -7.68 1.78 1.56
C VAL A 68 -6.61 2.30 2.53
N GLY A 69 -6.00 1.44 3.34
CA GLY A 69 -4.88 1.78 4.21
C GLY A 69 -3.71 2.39 3.43
N PHE A 70 -3.26 1.71 2.37
CA PHE A 70 -2.18 2.21 1.50
C PHE A 70 -2.58 3.49 0.74
N PHE A 71 -3.84 3.64 0.35
CA PHE A 71 -4.32 4.89 -0.23
C PHE A 71 -4.12 6.07 0.74
N LEU A 72 -4.53 5.91 1.99
CA LEU A 72 -4.35 6.94 3.03
C LEU A 72 -2.87 7.22 3.31
N VAL A 73 -2.02 6.18 3.37
CA VAL A 73 -0.57 6.34 3.47
C VAL A 73 -0.03 7.16 2.28
N GLY A 74 -0.52 6.88 1.07
CA GLY A 74 -0.13 7.61 -0.14
C GLY A 74 -0.49 9.09 -0.07
N VAL A 75 -1.69 9.42 0.42
CA VAL A 75 -2.13 10.79 0.67
C VAL A 75 -1.22 11.48 1.69
N VAL A 76 -0.97 10.84 2.84
CA VAL A 76 -0.10 11.38 3.88
C VAL A 76 1.32 11.59 3.37
N ALA A 77 1.89 10.60 2.68
CA ALA A 77 3.23 10.70 2.09
C ALA A 77 3.32 11.83 1.05
N ALA A 78 2.29 12.00 0.22
CA ALA A 78 2.25 13.06 -0.77
C ALA A 78 2.20 14.47 -0.14
N LEU A 79 1.54 14.61 1.01
CA LEU A 79 1.44 15.85 1.78
C LEU A 79 2.72 16.15 2.59
N VAL A 80 3.32 15.13 3.22
CA VAL A 80 4.44 15.28 4.16
C VAL A 80 5.79 15.36 3.42
N LEU A 81 5.97 14.61 2.34
CA LEU A 81 7.26 14.61 1.63
C LEU A 81 7.50 15.98 0.97
N PRO A 82 8.67 16.61 1.22
CA PRO A 82 8.96 17.92 0.64
C PRO A 82 8.92 17.87 -0.88
N LYS A 83 8.49 18.96 -1.50
CA LYS A 83 8.65 19.16 -2.94
C LYS A 83 10.14 19.38 -3.19
N ARG A 84 10.83 18.46 -3.87
CA ARG A 84 12.19 18.72 -4.33
C ARG A 84 12.13 19.88 -5.32
N ALA A 85 12.86 20.96 -5.02
CA ALA A 85 13.05 22.06 -5.96
C ALA A 85 13.74 21.52 -7.23
N PRO A 86 13.37 22.05 -8.41
CA PRO A 86 13.92 21.61 -9.70
C PRO A 86 15.43 21.83 -9.79
#